data_AF-G5QB57-F1
#
_entry.id   AF-G5QB57-F1
#
_cell.length_a   1.000
_cell.length_b   1.000
_cell.length_c   1.000
_cell.angle_alpha   90.00
_cell.angle_beta   90.00
_cell.angle_gamma   90.00
#
_symmetry.space_group_name_H-M   'P 1'
#
loop_
_entity.id
_entity.type
_entity.pdbx_description
1 polymer ?
#
loop_
_entity_poly.entity_id
_entity_poly.type
_entity_poly.pdbx_seq_one_letter_code
_entity_poly.pdbx_strand_id
1 'polypeptide(L)'
;ARYFAGFPTGYTALLGGLTESGRSAVNVLSFLCLDAYQSVQLPQPNLGVRTNALIDTPFLLKTAETIRLGTGIPQIFNDEVVVPAFLNRGVSLEDARDYAVVGCVELSIPGRTYGLHDIAMFNLLKVMEISLYENEGNDTLTYEALLAHIRAKISHYITLMVEGSNICDIGHRDWAPVPLLSSFISDCLEKGRDITDGGGARYNFSGVTAARAITFRAYRASVSPT
;
A
#
# COMPACT_ATOMS: atom_id res chain seq x y z
N ALA A 1 -11.93 -0.09 16.81
CA ALA A 1 -11.20 0.86 17.67
C ALA A 1 -9.80 0.38 18.09
N ARG A 2 -9.59 -0.86 18.59
CA ARG A 2 -8.24 -1.30 19.04
C ARG A 2 -7.18 -1.46 17.94
N TYR A 3 -7.58 -1.83 16.73
CA TYR A 3 -6.66 -2.06 15.60
C TYR A 3 -6.59 -0.89 14.60
N PHE A 4 -7.55 0.04 14.69
CA PHE A 4 -7.64 1.26 13.88
C PHE A 4 -8.03 2.41 14.81
N ALA A 5 -7.04 2.98 15.49
CA ALA A 5 -7.23 4.09 16.44
C ALA A 5 -6.95 5.43 15.75
N GLY A 6 -7.57 6.51 16.23
CA GLY A 6 -7.30 7.88 15.75
C GLY A 6 -8.23 8.42 14.66
N PHE A 7 -9.40 7.81 14.43
CA PHE A 7 -10.37 8.20 13.40
C PHE A 7 -9.76 8.32 11.97
N PRO A 8 -9.04 7.30 11.47
CA PRO A 8 -8.47 7.37 10.13
C PRO A 8 -9.60 7.31 9.09
N THR A 9 -9.96 8.45 8.51
CA THR A 9 -10.86 8.50 7.35
C THR A 9 -10.13 8.22 6.04
N GLY A 10 -8.79 8.23 6.04
CA GLY A 10 -7.96 7.72 4.94
C GLY A 10 -8.06 8.53 3.64
N TYR A 11 -8.49 9.79 3.69
CA TYR A 11 -8.57 10.64 2.52
C TYR A 11 -7.19 11.22 2.20
N THR A 12 -6.55 10.65 1.19
CA THR A 12 -5.19 11.03 0.79
C THR A 12 -5.23 11.95 -0.41
N ALA A 13 -4.40 13.00 -0.37
CA ALA A 13 -4.17 13.90 -1.49
C ALA A 13 -2.68 13.94 -1.79
N LEU A 14 -2.28 13.58 -3.01
CA LEU A 14 -0.89 13.64 -3.44
C LEU A 14 -0.62 14.90 -4.25
N LEU A 15 0.54 15.50 -3.97
CA LEU A 15 1.06 16.68 -4.65
C LEU A 15 2.33 16.35 -5.41
N GLY A 16 2.58 17.06 -6.51
CA GLY A 16 3.79 16.90 -7.32
C GLY A 16 3.79 15.60 -8.11
N GLY A 17 4.98 14.99 -8.25
CA GLY A 17 5.17 13.79 -9.06
C GLY A 17 5.44 14.10 -10.53
N LEU A 18 4.97 13.20 -11.40
CA LEU A 18 5.19 13.26 -12.84
C LEU A 18 3.86 13.33 -13.59
N THR A 19 3.87 14.02 -14.72
CA THR A 19 2.81 13.91 -15.72
C THR A 19 2.90 12.56 -16.44
N GLU A 20 1.85 12.16 -17.13
CA GLU A 20 1.82 11.00 -18.04
C GLU A 20 3.03 10.95 -19.00
N SER A 21 3.42 12.12 -19.54
CA SER A 21 4.60 12.30 -20.39
C SER A 21 5.95 12.29 -19.67
N GLY A 22 5.99 12.19 -18.35
CA GLY A 22 7.20 12.12 -17.53
C GLY A 22 7.85 13.46 -17.22
N ARG A 23 7.11 14.57 -17.28
CA ARG A 23 7.58 15.89 -16.83
C ARG A 23 7.15 16.14 -15.39
N SER A 24 7.77 17.10 -14.71
CA SER A 24 7.30 17.50 -13.37
C SER A 24 5.83 17.93 -13.40
N ALA A 25 5.03 17.39 -12.49
CA ALA A 25 3.62 17.77 -12.30
C ALA A 25 3.42 18.88 -11.25
N VAL A 26 4.51 19.39 -10.67
CA VAL A 26 4.48 20.49 -9.70
C VAL A 26 3.90 21.75 -10.33
N ASN A 27 2.93 22.36 -9.66
CA ASN A 27 2.27 23.57 -10.12
C ASN A 27 1.87 24.47 -8.94
N VAL A 28 1.27 25.63 -9.22
CA VAL A 28 0.86 26.62 -8.21
C VAL A 28 -0.06 26.02 -7.14
N LEU A 29 -0.99 25.13 -7.52
CA LEU A 29 -1.87 24.48 -6.56
C LEU A 29 -1.10 23.58 -5.59
N SER A 30 0.00 22.95 -6.04
CA SER A 30 0.86 22.16 -5.17
C SER A 30 1.41 22.98 -4.00
N PHE A 31 1.85 24.22 -4.26
CA PHE A 31 2.31 25.14 -3.21
C PHE A 31 1.16 25.59 -2.30
N LEU A 32 0.03 25.98 -2.89
CA LEU A 32 -1.14 26.42 -2.13
C LEU A 32 -1.68 25.34 -1.19
N CYS A 33 -1.64 24.07 -1.58
CA CYS A 33 -2.02 22.97 -0.70
C CYS A 33 -1.09 22.85 0.52
N LEU A 34 0.23 23.06 0.34
CA LEU A 34 1.17 23.10 1.46
C LEU A 34 0.92 24.33 2.35
N ASP A 35 0.67 25.50 1.78
CA ASP A 35 0.33 26.71 2.55
C ASP A 35 -0.96 26.55 3.38
N ALA A 36 -1.99 25.98 2.76
CA ALA A 36 -3.26 25.68 3.42
C ALA A 36 -3.04 24.71 4.59
N TYR A 37 -2.25 23.65 4.37
CA TYR A 37 -1.91 22.71 5.43
C TYR A 37 -1.12 23.38 6.57
N GLN A 38 -0.10 24.18 6.26
CA GLN A 38 0.70 24.90 7.26
C GLN A 38 -0.16 25.82 8.14
N SER A 39 -1.26 26.34 7.59
CA SER A 39 -2.23 27.19 8.29
C SER A 39 -3.24 26.40 9.14
N VAL A 40 -3.73 25.27 8.62
CA VAL A 40 -4.83 24.50 9.23
C VAL A 40 -4.33 23.45 10.24
N GLN A 41 -3.25 22.74 9.92
CA GLN A 41 -2.60 21.72 10.75
C GLN A 41 -3.53 20.64 11.32
N LEU A 42 -4.65 20.37 10.65
CA LEU A 42 -5.53 19.27 11.01
C LEU A 42 -4.99 17.95 10.45
N PRO A 43 -5.29 16.80 11.09
CA PRO A 43 -4.85 15.48 10.62
C PRO A 43 -5.41 15.05 9.25
N GLN A 44 -6.35 15.80 8.68
CA GLN A 44 -6.98 15.50 7.40
C GLN A 44 -7.03 16.78 6.53
N PRO A 45 -6.86 16.66 5.20
CA PRO A 45 -6.56 15.42 4.46
C PRO A 45 -5.16 14.88 4.78
N ASN A 46 -4.95 13.58 4.57
CA ASN A 46 -3.63 12.99 4.66
C ASN A 46 -2.82 13.41 3.43
N LEU A 47 -2.03 14.47 3.56
CA LEU A 47 -1.29 15.05 2.43
C LEU A 47 0.00 14.26 2.18
N GLY A 48 0.27 13.96 0.92
CA GLY A 48 1.53 13.36 0.49
C GLY A 48 2.17 14.15 -0.64
N VAL A 49 3.48 14.04 -0.76
CA VAL A 49 4.28 14.63 -1.84
C VAL A 49 5.01 13.50 -2.56
N ARG A 50 4.84 13.48 -3.88
CA ARG A 50 5.59 12.60 -4.77
C ARG A 50 6.91 13.26 -5.15
N THR A 51 7.99 12.58 -4.84
CA THR A 51 9.37 12.99 -5.08
C THR A 51 9.96 12.21 -6.24
N ASN A 52 10.78 12.90 -7.02
CA ASN A 52 11.53 12.35 -8.14
C ASN A 52 12.72 13.25 -8.46
N ALA A 53 13.62 12.79 -9.32
CA ALA A 53 14.83 13.50 -9.73
C ALA A 53 14.54 14.82 -10.49
N LEU A 54 13.33 15.02 -11.01
CA LEU A 54 12.90 16.22 -11.73
C LEU A 54 12.15 17.22 -10.84
N ILE A 55 12.01 16.94 -9.54
CA ILE A 55 11.27 17.81 -8.62
C ILE A 55 11.94 19.18 -8.53
N ASP A 56 11.11 20.22 -8.55
CA ASP A 56 11.59 21.59 -8.42
C ASP A 56 12.11 21.86 -7.00
N THR A 57 13.28 22.49 -6.88
CA THR A 57 13.96 22.70 -5.59
C THR A 57 13.13 23.59 -4.65
N PRO A 58 12.55 24.74 -5.08
CA PRO A 58 11.60 25.50 -4.28
C PRO A 58 10.46 24.66 -3.70
N PHE A 59 9.85 23.76 -4.48
CA PHE A 59 8.77 22.90 -3.98
C PHE A 59 9.27 21.88 -2.95
N LEU A 60 10.44 21.30 -3.17
CA LEU A 60 11.08 20.39 -2.21
C LEU A 60 11.41 21.10 -0.89
N LEU A 61 11.91 22.35 -0.95
CA LEU A 61 12.16 23.17 0.23
C LEU A 61 10.86 23.50 0.99
N LYS A 62 9.81 23.90 0.27
CA LYS A 62 8.49 24.15 0.87
C LYS A 62 7.90 22.91 1.55
N THR A 63 8.13 21.74 0.95
CA THR A 63 7.78 20.45 1.54
C THR A 63 8.53 20.23 2.86
N ALA A 64 9.85 20.46 2.87
CA ALA A 64 10.67 20.33 4.08
C ALA A 64 10.27 21.33 5.18
N GLU A 65 9.92 22.57 4.82
CA GLU A 65 9.38 23.56 5.76
C GLU A 65 8.08 23.10 6.42
N THR A 66 7.24 22.39 5.65
CA THR A 66 5.98 21.82 6.15
C THR A 66 6.26 20.68 7.12
N ILE A 67 7.18 19.76 6.77
CA ILE A 67 7.59 18.65 7.66
C ILE A 67 8.14 19.18 8.98
N ARG A 68 8.88 20.29 8.96
CA ARG A 68 9.46 20.93 10.16
C ARG A 68 8.41 21.32 11.20
N LEU A 69 7.13 21.48 10.83
CA LEU A 69 6.05 21.74 11.79
C LEU A 69 5.82 20.57 12.77
N GLY A 70 6.32 19.36 12.47
CA GLY A 70 6.29 18.23 13.39
C GLY A 70 4.94 17.53 13.49
N THR A 71 4.03 17.78 12.55
CA THR A 71 2.70 17.16 12.50
C THR A 71 2.70 15.77 11.86
N GLY A 72 3.80 15.35 11.24
CA GLY A 72 3.93 14.08 10.51
C GLY A 72 3.43 14.14 9.05
N ILE A 73 3.08 15.32 8.55
CA ILE A 73 2.60 15.57 7.18
C ILE A 73 3.53 16.59 6.49
N PRO A 74 3.77 16.50 5.18
CA PRO A 74 3.28 15.47 4.26
C PRO A 74 4.06 14.15 4.32
N GLN A 75 3.41 13.08 3.88
CA GLN A 75 4.06 11.82 3.54
C GLN A 75 4.92 11.97 2.29
N ILE A 76 5.98 11.17 2.15
CA ILE A 76 6.89 11.25 1.00
C ILE A 76 6.87 9.94 0.23
N PHE A 77 6.58 10.02 -1.07
CA PHE A 77 6.55 8.88 -1.99
C PHE A 77 7.63 9.05 -3.06
N ASN A 78 8.30 7.96 -3.44
CA ASN A 78 9.45 7.97 -4.33
C ASN A 78 9.06 7.36 -5.69
N ASP A 79 8.97 8.19 -6.73
CA ASP A 79 8.55 7.75 -8.06
C ASP A 79 9.56 6.80 -8.71
N GLU A 80 10.87 6.93 -8.42
CA GLU A 80 11.91 6.02 -8.93
C GLU A 80 11.76 4.58 -8.41
N VAL A 81 11.01 4.38 -7.32
CA VAL A 81 10.69 3.06 -6.79
C VAL A 81 9.28 2.63 -7.19
N VAL A 82 8.31 3.54 -7.06
CA VAL A 82 6.89 3.25 -7.27
C VAL A 82 6.60 2.97 -8.75
N VAL A 83 7.09 3.81 -9.67
CA VAL A 83 6.78 3.64 -11.10
C VAL A 83 7.30 2.29 -11.62
N PRO A 84 8.55 1.88 -11.36
CA PRO A 84 9.02 0.55 -11.75
C PRO A 84 8.24 -0.60 -11.10
N ALA A 85 7.78 -0.45 -9.86
CA ALA A 85 6.98 -1.47 -9.18
C ALA A 85 5.63 -1.72 -9.90
N PHE A 86 4.98 -0.66 -10.38
CA PHE A 86 3.76 -0.77 -11.19
C PHE A 86 4.02 -1.42 -12.55
N LEU A 87 5.09 -1.03 -13.24
CA LEU A 87 5.49 -1.66 -14.51
C LEU A 87 5.70 -3.16 -14.35
N ASN A 88 6.36 -3.58 -13.26
CA ASN A 88 6.57 -4.99 -12.93
C ASN A 88 5.25 -5.76 -12.66
N ARG A 89 4.15 -5.04 -12.46
CA ARG A 89 2.79 -5.60 -12.31
C ARG A 89 1.91 -5.47 -13.55
N GLY A 90 2.48 -5.05 -14.68
CA GLY A 90 1.76 -4.96 -15.96
C GLY A 90 0.96 -3.67 -16.14
N VAL A 91 1.15 -2.66 -15.29
CA VAL A 91 0.58 -1.32 -15.48
C VAL A 91 1.34 -0.58 -16.58
N SER A 92 0.64 0.20 -17.40
CA SER A 92 1.28 0.99 -18.45
C SER A 92 2.19 2.07 -17.84
N LEU A 93 3.21 2.53 -18.57
CA LEU A 93 4.10 3.59 -18.06
C LEU A 93 3.35 4.91 -17.81
N GLU A 94 2.38 5.21 -18.68
CA GLU A 94 1.52 6.38 -18.56
C GLU A 94 0.70 6.34 -17.27
N ASP A 95 -0.02 5.25 -17.05
CA ASP A 95 -0.82 5.04 -15.84
C ASP A 95 0.07 4.98 -14.58
N ALA A 96 1.21 4.30 -14.66
CA ALA A 96 2.15 4.18 -13.54
C ALA A 96 2.72 5.54 -13.12
N ARG A 97 2.89 6.49 -14.05
CA ARG A 97 3.31 7.86 -13.72
C ARG A 97 2.21 8.69 -13.07
N ASP A 98 0.95 8.37 -13.33
CA ASP A 98 -0.22 9.06 -12.76
C ASP A 98 -0.76 8.38 -11.49
N TYR A 99 0.06 7.60 -10.80
CA TYR A 99 -0.39 6.91 -9.59
C TYR A 99 -0.76 7.88 -8.45
N ALA A 100 -1.66 7.40 -7.58
CA ALA A 100 -2.00 8.00 -6.30
C ALA A 100 -1.78 7.02 -5.15
N VAL A 101 -1.98 7.51 -3.93
CA VAL A 101 -1.97 6.73 -2.70
C VAL A 101 -3.37 6.70 -2.13
N VAL A 102 -3.78 5.53 -1.66
CA VAL A 102 -5.04 5.28 -0.98
C VAL A 102 -4.71 4.98 0.47
N GLY A 103 -5.44 5.56 1.43
CA GLY A 103 -5.26 5.24 2.84
C GLY A 103 -3.90 5.69 3.39
N CYS A 104 -3.07 4.71 3.78
CA CYS A 104 -1.81 4.96 4.46
C CYS A 104 -0.66 5.12 3.46
N VAL A 105 -0.36 4.09 2.69
CA VAL A 105 0.79 4.00 1.78
C VAL A 105 0.49 3.16 0.54
N GLU A 106 -0.74 2.71 0.39
CA GLU A 106 -1.16 1.78 -0.63
C GLU A 106 -1.25 2.50 -1.97
N LEU A 107 -0.66 1.91 -3.01
CA LEU A 107 -0.50 2.56 -4.30
C LEU A 107 -1.63 2.14 -5.25
N SER A 108 -2.22 3.10 -5.96
CA SER A 108 -3.32 2.83 -6.89
C SER A 108 -3.26 3.72 -8.12
N ILE A 109 -3.85 3.29 -9.23
CA ILE A 109 -4.07 4.13 -10.40
C ILE A 109 -5.47 4.75 -10.30
N PRO A 110 -5.58 6.08 -10.11
CA PRO A 110 -6.86 6.77 -9.98
C PRO A 110 -7.83 6.43 -11.10
N GLY A 111 -9.07 6.12 -10.73
CA GLY A 111 -10.12 5.86 -11.71
C GLY A 111 -9.92 4.61 -12.57
N ARG A 112 -8.92 3.75 -12.30
CA ARG A 112 -8.60 2.59 -13.16
C ARG A 112 -8.36 1.29 -12.38
N THR A 113 -8.17 1.39 -11.06
CA THR A 113 -7.78 0.25 -10.21
C THR A 113 -8.88 -0.15 -9.23
N TYR A 114 -9.17 -1.45 -9.16
CA TYR A 114 -9.78 -2.08 -7.99
C TYR A 114 -8.70 -2.81 -7.21
N GLY A 115 -8.24 -2.23 -6.11
CA GLY A 115 -6.97 -2.64 -5.49
C GLY A 115 -7.07 -3.52 -4.26
N LEU A 116 -8.26 -3.63 -3.64
CA LEU A 116 -8.48 -4.34 -2.37
C LEU A 116 -7.29 -4.18 -1.41
N HIS A 117 -6.91 -2.92 -1.21
CA HIS A 117 -5.55 -2.53 -0.83
C HIS A 117 -5.10 -2.98 0.57
N ASP A 118 -6.06 -3.26 1.45
CA ASP A 118 -5.84 -3.80 2.80
C ASP A 118 -6.83 -4.94 3.09
N ILE A 119 -6.76 -6.02 2.30
CA ILE A 119 -7.68 -7.16 2.45
C ILE A 119 -7.34 -8.03 3.66
N ALA A 120 -6.06 -8.07 4.06
CA ALA A 120 -5.59 -8.86 5.17
C ALA A 120 -4.26 -8.34 5.74
N MET A 121 -4.09 -8.50 7.06
CA MET A 121 -2.83 -8.29 7.77
C MET A 121 -2.21 -9.62 8.21
N PHE A 122 -1.03 -9.93 7.69
CA PHE A 122 -0.31 -11.18 7.98
C PHE A 122 0.69 -11.01 9.12
N ASN A 123 0.49 -11.75 10.22
CA ASN A 123 1.38 -11.69 11.38
C ASN A 123 2.56 -12.67 11.27
N LEU A 124 3.69 -12.21 10.74
CA LEU A 124 4.91 -13.00 10.59
C LEU A 124 5.44 -13.56 11.91
N LEU A 125 5.28 -12.84 13.03
CA LEU A 125 5.75 -13.32 14.33
C LEU A 125 4.94 -14.52 14.81
N LYS A 126 3.63 -14.57 14.51
CA LYS A 126 2.82 -15.71 14.93
C LYS A 126 3.26 -16.99 14.22
N VAL A 127 3.66 -16.88 12.96
CA VAL A 127 4.22 -18.00 12.21
C VAL A 127 5.54 -18.47 12.83
N MET A 128 6.41 -17.53 13.19
CA MET A 128 7.67 -17.85 13.88
C MET A 128 7.43 -18.56 15.22
N GLU A 129 6.51 -18.02 16.03
CA GLU A 129 6.12 -18.60 17.32
C GLU A 129 5.65 -20.05 17.15
N ILE A 130 4.77 -20.32 16.20
CA ILE A 130 4.28 -21.68 15.89
C ILE A 130 5.44 -22.59 15.47
N SER A 131 6.30 -22.14 14.55
CA SER A 131 7.44 -22.94 14.10
C SER A 131 8.42 -23.29 15.21
N LEU A 132 8.64 -22.38 16.17
CA LEU A 132 9.48 -22.63 17.34
C LEU A 132 8.85 -23.64 18.29
N TYR A 133 7.56 -23.46 18.64
CA TYR A 133 6.86 -24.40 19.51
C TYR A 133 6.81 -25.81 18.92
N GLU A 134 6.58 -25.96 17.62
CA GLU A 134 6.56 -27.26 16.95
C GLU A 134 7.92 -27.96 16.92
N ASN A 135 9.02 -27.26 17.20
CA ASN A 135 10.37 -27.82 17.27
C ASN A 135 10.96 -27.76 18.68
N GLU A 136 10.14 -27.51 19.70
CA GLU A 136 10.57 -27.55 21.09
C GLU A 136 11.07 -28.96 21.44
N GLY A 137 12.26 -29.05 22.03
CA GLY A 137 12.91 -30.32 22.37
C GLY A 137 13.48 -31.11 21.19
N ASN A 138 13.55 -30.52 19.98
CA ASN A 138 14.21 -31.15 18.85
C ASN A 138 15.73 -30.90 18.88
N ASP A 139 16.48 -31.78 19.55
CA ASP A 139 17.94 -31.70 19.69
C ASP A 139 18.70 -31.81 18.36
N THR A 140 18.04 -32.27 17.29
CA THR A 140 18.64 -32.42 15.95
C THR A 140 18.39 -31.22 15.03
N LEU A 141 17.65 -30.21 15.50
CA LEU A 141 17.26 -29.08 14.69
C LEU A 141 18.46 -28.19 14.35
N THR A 142 18.69 -27.99 13.04
CA THR A 142 19.63 -26.97 12.57
C THR A 142 18.89 -25.66 12.28
N TYR A 143 19.65 -24.56 12.28
CA TYR A 143 19.11 -23.24 11.93
C TYR A 143 18.53 -23.21 10.51
N GLU A 144 19.18 -23.88 9.56
CA GLU A 144 18.74 -23.98 8.18
C GLU A 144 17.42 -24.75 8.07
N ALA A 145 17.28 -25.84 8.84
CA ALA A 145 16.04 -26.61 8.91
C ALA A 145 14.89 -25.79 9.52
N LEU A 146 15.17 -25.03 10.60
CA LEU A 146 14.19 -24.12 11.20
C LEU A 146 13.77 -23.02 10.22
N LEU A 147 14.71 -22.43 9.48
CA LEU A 147 14.40 -21.39 8.50
C LEU A 147 13.57 -21.95 7.34
N ALA A 148 13.89 -23.15 6.86
CA ALA A 148 13.09 -23.83 5.84
C ALA A 148 11.67 -24.12 6.36
N HIS A 149 11.54 -24.55 7.62
CA HIS A 149 10.26 -24.80 8.25
C HIS A 149 9.41 -23.52 8.39
N ILE A 150 10.00 -22.42 8.85
CA ILE A 150 9.32 -21.12 8.92
C ILE A 150 8.84 -20.68 7.54
N ARG A 151 9.66 -20.82 6.48
CA ARG A 151 9.26 -20.49 5.11
C ARG A 151 8.08 -21.34 4.63
N ALA A 152 8.10 -22.64 4.92
CA ALA A 152 7.00 -23.54 4.57
C ALA A 152 5.70 -23.13 5.28
N LYS A 153 5.77 -22.79 6.57
CA LYS A 153 4.62 -22.31 7.34
C LYS A 153 4.11 -20.96 6.85
N ILE A 154 5.00 -20.02 6.51
CA ILE A 154 4.60 -18.74 5.89
C ILE A 154 3.80 -19.02 4.61
N SER A 155 4.31 -19.88 3.73
CA SER A 155 3.62 -20.26 2.49
C SER A 155 2.23 -20.85 2.78
N HIS A 156 2.15 -21.81 3.70
CA HIS A 156 0.89 -22.45 4.08
C HIS A 156 -0.16 -21.44 4.59
N TYR A 157 0.21 -20.57 5.54
CA TYR A 157 -0.75 -19.60 6.10
C TYR A 157 -1.11 -18.48 5.11
N ILE A 158 -0.20 -18.12 4.19
CA ILE A 158 -0.54 -17.20 3.10
C ILE A 158 -1.59 -17.83 2.18
N THR A 159 -1.46 -19.12 1.83
CA THR A 159 -2.47 -19.82 1.02
C THR A 159 -3.85 -19.77 1.66
N LEU A 160 -3.96 -20.09 2.95
CA LEU A 160 -5.23 -20.03 3.69
C LEU A 160 -5.82 -18.61 3.72
N MET A 161 -4.98 -17.59 3.89
CA MET A 161 -5.41 -16.19 3.88
C MET A 161 -5.90 -15.77 2.49
N VAL A 162 -5.25 -16.21 1.42
CA VAL A 162 -5.71 -15.96 0.04
C VAL A 162 -7.06 -16.63 -0.22
N GLU A 163 -7.23 -17.88 0.21
CA GLU A 163 -8.52 -18.58 0.10
C GLU A 163 -9.64 -17.83 0.83
N GLY A 164 -9.39 -17.39 2.07
CA GLY A 164 -10.34 -16.57 2.82
C GLY A 164 -10.66 -15.24 2.15
N SER A 165 -9.64 -14.56 1.61
CA SER A 165 -9.79 -13.28 0.90
C SER A 165 -10.65 -13.43 -0.35
N ASN A 166 -10.45 -14.51 -1.12
CA ASN A 166 -11.24 -14.80 -2.32
C ASN A 166 -12.72 -15.07 -2.00
N ILE A 167 -13.00 -15.73 -0.88
CA ILE A 167 -14.38 -15.94 -0.41
C ILE A 167 -15.06 -14.59 -0.10
N CYS A 168 -14.34 -13.69 0.57
CA CYS A 168 -14.84 -12.34 0.84
C CYS A 168 -15.09 -11.54 -0.45
N ASP A 169 -14.20 -11.63 -1.44
CA ASP A 169 -14.34 -10.93 -2.72
C ASP A 169 -15.56 -11.42 -3.52
N ILE A 170 -15.76 -12.75 -3.58
CA ILE A 170 -16.99 -13.36 -4.12
C ILE A 170 -18.23 -12.85 -3.39
N GLY A 171 -18.17 -12.75 -2.06
CA GLY A 171 -19.25 -12.20 -1.25
C GLY A 171 -19.60 -10.75 -1.61
N HIS A 172 -18.59 -9.89 -1.82
CA HIS A 172 -18.82 -8.51 -2.25
C HIS A 172 -19.46 -8.44 -3.64
N ARG A 173 -19.00 -9.26 -4.59
CA ARG A 173 -19.59 -9.34 -5.92
C ARG A 173 -21.08 -9.71 -5.86
N ASP A 174 -21.40 -10.76 -5.13
CA ASP A 174 -22.74 -11.36 -5.18
C ASP A 174 -23.77 -10.56 -4.36
N TRP A 175 -23.33 -9.88 -3.30
CA TRP A 175 -24.23 -9.27 -2.31
C TRP A 175 -24.09 -7.76 -2.13
N ALA A 176 -22.99 -7.16 -2.59
CA ALA A 176 -22.70 -5.73 -2.36
C ALA A 176 -22.10 -5.03 -3.61
N PRO A 177 -22.74 -5.11 -4.78
CA PRO A 177 -22.31 -4.34 -5.93
C PRO A 177 -22.43 -2.83 -5.64
N VAL A 178 -21.54 -2.03 -6.24
CA VAL A 178 -21.45 -0.58 -5.99
C VAL A 178 -21.54 0.25 -7.28
N PRO A 179 -22.73 0.30 -7.94
CA PRO A 179 -22.86 0.90 -9.28
C PRO A 179 -22.41 2.36 -9.37
N LEU A 180 -22.63 3.15 -8.30
CA LEU A 180 -22.19 4.54 -8.26
C LEU A 180 -20.65 4.63 -8.30
N LEU A 181 -19.94 3.81 -7.53
CA LEU A 181 -18.47 3.78 -7.57
C LEU A 181 -17.99 3.30 -8.94
N SER A 182 -18.62 2.25 -9.48
CA SER A 182 -18.32 1.71 -10.82
C SER A 182 -18.45 2.76 -11.92
N SER A 183 -19.34 3.74 -11.78
CA SER A 183 -19.49 4.84 -12.75
C SER A 183 -18.28 5.80 -12.80
N PHE A 184 -17.47 5.85 -11.74
CA PHE A 184 -16.25 6.66 -11.68
C PHE A 184 -14.98 5.87 -12.04
N ILE A 185 -15.12 4.59 -12.41
CA ILE A 185 -14.00 3.70 -12.70
C ILE A 185 -14.04 3.36 -14.19
N SER A 186 -12.92 3.65 -14.85
CA SER A 186 -12.70 3.38 -16.27
C SER A 186 -12.94 1.90 -16.57
N ASP A 187 -13.46 1.66 -17.77
CA ASP A 187 -13.79 0.35 -18.34
C ASP A 187 -15.00 -0.36 -17.68
N CYS A 188 -15.43 0.00 -16.45
CA CYS A 188 -16.60 -0.60 -15.81
C CYS A 188 -17.89 -0.40 -16.62
N LEU A 189 -18.16 0.85 -17.04
CA LEU A 189 -19.36 1.19 -17.83
C LEU A 189 -19.33 0.54 -19.22
N GLU A 190 -18.18 0.59 -19.90
CA GLU A 190 -18.02 0.00 -21.23
C GLU A 190 -18.23 -1.52 -21.21
N LYS A 191 -17.70 -2.19 -20.18
CA LYS A 191 -17.88 -3.64 -19.98
C LYS A 191 -19.26 -4.01 -19.43
N GLY A 192 -20.05 -3.05 -18.97
CA GLY A 192 -21.32 -3.29 -18.29
C GLY A 192 -21.18 -4.11 -17.02
N ARG A 193 -20.07 -3.95 -16.29
CA ARG A 193 -19.72 -4.75 -15.11
C ARG A 193 -19.42 -3.87 -13.91
N ASP A 194 -19.91 -4.27 -12.75
CA ASP A 194 -19.57 -3.62 -11.50
C ASP A 194 -18.07 -3.82 -11.18
N ILE A 195 -17.48 -2.87 -10.47
CA ILE A 195 -16.09 -2.97 -10.03
C ILE A 195 -15.84 -4.21 -9.16
N THR A 196 -16.83 -4.65 -8.37
CA THR A 196 -16.71 -5.84 -7.52
C THR A 196 -16.75 -7.16 -8.31
N ASP A 197 -17.05 -7.14 -9.62
CA ASP A 197 -17.03 -8.36 -10.46
C ASP A 197 -15.61 -8.90 -10.72
N GLY A 198 -14.57 -8.16 -10.30
CA GLY A 198 -13.16 -8.53 -10.50
C GLY A 198 -12.68 -8.38 -11.95
N GLY A 199 -13.56 -7.94 -12.86
CA GLY A 199 -13.26 -7.69 -14.28
C GLY A 199 -13.68 -6.31 -14.79
N GLY A 200 -14.38 -5.52 -13.96
CA GLY A 200 -14.85 -4.18 -14.33
C GLY A 200 -13.70 -3.20 -14.53
N ALA A 201 -12.85 -3.04 -13.52
CA ALA A 201 -11.71 -2.12 -13.57
C ALA A 201 -10.64 -2.58 -14.57
N ARG A 202 -9.80 -1.64 -15.03
CA ARG A 202 -8.65 -1.92 -15.89
C ARG A 202 -7.60 -2.77 -15.17
N TYR A 203 -7.31 -2.42 -13.92
CA TYR A 203 -6.34 -3.09 -13.06
C TYR A 203 -7.05 -3.66 -11.83
N ASN A 204 -6.82 -4.94 -11.53
CA ASN A 204 -7.41 -5.62 -10.38
C ASN A 204 -6.28 -6.24 -9.55
N PHE A 205 -6.16 -5.80 -8.30
CA PHE A 205 -5.15 -6.27 -7.35
C PHE A 205 -5.80 -6.64 -6.02
N SER A 206 -5.06 -7.40 -5.21
CA SER A 206 -5.41 -7.65 -3.81
C SER A 206 -4.17 -7.40 -2.95
N GLY A 207 -4.26 -6.40 -2.07
CA GLY A 207 -3.16 -5.95 -1.23
C GLY A 207 -3.18 -6.63 0.14
N VAL A 208 -2.08 -7.29 0.50
CA VAL A 208 -1.89 -7.92 1.82
C VAL A 208 -0.70 -7.28 2.52
N THR A 209 -0.89 -6.90 3.77
CA THR A 209 0.14 -6.24 4.57
C THR A 209 0.82 -7.23 5.50
N ALA A 210 2.15 -7.35 5.42
CA ALA A 210 2.93 -8.12 6.39
C ALA A 210 3.28 -7.25 7.61
N ALA A 211 2.86 -7.69 8.80
CA ALA A 211 3.11 -6.98 10.05
C ALA A 211 4.35 -7.53 10.78
N ARG A 212 5.01 -6.65 11.57
CA ARG A 212 6.10 -7.00 12.51
C ARG A 212 7.37 -7.58 11.87
N ALA A 213 7.63 -7.23 10.61
CA ALA A 213 8.79 -7.71 9.87
C ALA A 213 10.15 -7.39 10.55
N ILE A 214 10.29 -6.22 11.20
CA ILE A 214 11.53 -5.84 11.90
C ILE A 214 11.76 -6.73 13.12
N THR A 215 10.73 -6.91 13.95
CA THR A 215 10.80 -7.80 15.12
C THR A 215 11.12 -9.22 14.69
N PHE A 216 10.48 -9.70 13.63
CA PHE A 216 10.77 -11.01 13.05
C PHE A 216 12.24 -11.12 12.62
N ARG A 217 12.79 -10.11 11.93
CA ARG A 217 14.20 -10.07 11.52
C ARG A 217 15.14 -10.06 12.73
N ALA A 218 14.83 -9.30 13.77
CA ALA A 218 15.63 -9.22 15.00
C ALA A 218 15.70 -10.57 15.70
N TYR A 219 14.56 -11.24 15.88
CA TYR A 219 14.53 -12.60 16.44
C TYR A 219 15.27 -13.60 15.56
N ARG A 220 15.10 -13.54 14.24
CA ARG A 220 15.85 -14.39 13.31
C ARG A 220 17.36 -14.22 13.47
N ALA A 221 17.84 -12.99 13.62
CA ALA A 221 19.27 -12.73 13.83
C ALA A 221 19.77 -13.29 15.18
N SER A 222 18.95 -13.23 16.23
CA SER A 222 19.31 -13.75 17.56
C SER A 222 19.44 -15.27 17.63
N VAL A 223 18.79 -16.00 16.73
CA VAL A 223 18.83 -17.48 16.67
C VAL A 223 19.76 -18.00 15.57
N SER A 224 20.44 -17.10 14.84
CA SER A 224 21.43 -17.49 13.83
C SER A 224 22.72 -17.92 14.53
N PRO A 225 23.35 -19.04 14.13
CA PRO A 225 24.72 -19.31 14.52
C PRO A 225 25.64 -18.16 14.01
N THR A 226 26.54 -17.70 14.88
CA THR A 226 27.59 -16.71 14.58
C THR A 226 28.68 -17.29 13.71
#